data_AF-A0A967J4V9-F1
#
_entry.id   AF-A0A967J4V9-F1
#
_cell.length_a   1.000
_cell.length_b   1.000
_cell.length_c   1.000
_cell.angle_alpha   90.00
_cell.angle_beta   90.00
_cell.angle_gamma   90.00
#
_symmetry.space_group_name_H-M   'P 1'
#
loop_
_entity.id
_entity.type
_entity.pdbx_description
1 polymer ?
#
loop_
_entity_poly.entity_id
_entity_poly.type
_entity_poly.pdbx_seq_one_letter_code
_entity_poly.pdbx_strand_id
1 'polypeptide(L)'
;IGGTSRMVELWEDLAKLHRVLGLLEREAVVTDLLEGDETTVRIGSETGTGEDDLAVVAASFRDGAGSGRMGVLGPVRMDYRRTIRVI
;
A
#
# COMPACT_ATOMS: atom_id res chain seq x y z
N ILE A 1 5.35 -1.06 -11.54
CA ILE A 1 4.55 -0.08 -10.77
C ILE A 1 3.52 0.53 -11.73
N GLY A 2 2.29 -0.01 -11.78
CA GLY A 2 1.27 0.36 -12.80
C GLY A 2 0.00 1.01 -12.24
N GLY A 3 0.05 1.52 -11.00
CA GLY A 3 -1.12 2.03 -10.28
C GLY A 3 -1.18 3.55 -10.09
N THR A 4 -0.10 4.28 -10.39
CA THR A 4 0.05 5.71 -10.03
C THR A 4 -1.01 6.61 -10.67
N SER A 5 -1.48 6.32 -11.89
CA SER A 5 -2.54 7.10 -12.55
C SER A 5 -3.91 7.02 -11.85
N ARG A 6 -4.20 5.93 -11.11
CA ARG A 6 -5.45 5.80 -10.33
C ARG A 6 -5.37 6.45 -8.95
N MET A 7 -4.17 6.74 -8.45
CA MET A 7 -3.99 7.39 -7.15
C MET A 7 -4.44 8.85 -7.21
N VAL A 8 -4.23 9.55 -8.33
CA VAL A 8 -4.60 10.97 -8.47
C VAL A 8 -6.12 11.22 -8.34
N GLU A 9 -6.96 10.26 -8.77
CA GLU A 9 -8.43 10.38 -8.64
C GLU A 9 -8.94 10.03 -7.24
N LEU A 10 -8.20 9.24 -6.46
CA LEU A 10 -8.64 8.73 -5.15
C LEU A 10 -8.20 9.63 -3.99
N TRP A 11 -7.24 10.52 -4.20
CA TRP A 11 -6.75 11.45 -3.18
C TRP A 11 -7.24 12.86 -3.44
N GLU A 12 -8.05 13.39 -2.51
CA GLU A 12 -8.52 14.78 -2.55
C GLU A 12 -7.39 15.81 -2.40
N ASP A 13 -6.20 15.38 -1.96
CA ASP A 13 -5.05 16.23 -1.66
C ASP A 13 -3.78 15.73 -2.38
N LEU A 14 -3.35 16.50 -3.40
CA LEU A 14 -2.16 16.22 -4.18
C LEU A 14 -0.85 16.32 -3.36
N ALA A 15 -0.84 17.09 -2.27
CA ALA A 15 0.29 17.17 -1.35
C ALA A 15 0.43 15.90 -0.51
N LYS A 16 -0.68 15.24 -0.16
CA LYS A 16 -0.66 13.90 0.46
C LYS A 16 -0.10 12.87 -0.51
N LEU A 17 -0.52 12.90 -1.79
CA LEU A 17 0.04 11.99 -2.79
C LEU A 17 1.57 12.13 -2.93
N HIS A 18 2.11 13.35 -2.95
CA HIS A 18 3.56 13.57 -3.00
C HIS A 18 4.29 13.02 -1.78
N ARG A 19 3.69 13.09 -0.58
CA ARG A 19 4.25 12.47 0.63
C ARG A 19 4.29 10.95 0.51
N VAL A 20 3.19 10.33 0.08
CA VAL A 20 3.12 8.88 -0.15
C VAL A 20 4.12 8.43 -1.22
N LEU A 21 4.25 9.17 -2.32
CA LEU A 21 5.24 8.88 -3.35
C LEU A 21 6.68 8.99 -2.81
N GLY A 22 6.97 10.00 -1.99
CA GLY A 22 8.28 10.14 -1.32
C GLY A 22 8.57 9.03 -0.30
N LEU A 23 7.56 8.37 0.25
CA LEU A 23 7.73 7.17 1.09
C LEU A 23 8.13 5.96 0.24
N LEU A 24 7.55 5.82 -0.96
CA LEU A 24 7.87 4.72 -1.88
C LEU A 24 9.29 4.80 -2.46
N GLU A 25 9.90 5.98 -2.49
CA GLU A 25 11.31 6.15 -2.90
C GLU A 25 12.30 5.56 -1.88
N ARG A 26 11.84 5.28 -0.65
CA ARG A 26 12.67 4.72 0.42
C ARG A 26 12.48 3.20 0.47
N GLU A 27 13.45 2.46 -0.06
CA GLU A 27 13.39 0.99 -0.13
C GLU A 27 13.13 0.31 1.24
N ALA A 28 13.68 0.86 2.32
CA ALA A 28 13.46 0.36 3.67
C ALA A 28 11.99 0.48 4.11
N VAL A 29 11.31 1.57 3.76
CA VAL A 29 9.90 1.80 4.11
C VAL A 29 9.01 0.84 3.32
N VAL A 30 9.29 0.65 2.03
CA VAL A 30 8.54 -0.29 1.19
C VAL A 30 8.71 -1.72 1.69
N THR A 31 9.92 -2.09 2.10
CA THR A 31 10.20 -3.44 2.59
C THR A 31 9.42 -3.72 3.88
N ASP A 32 9.45 -2.79 4.84
CA ASP A 32 8.70 -2.87 6.11
C ASP A 32 7.19 -2.91 5.88
N LEU A 33 6.67 -2.06 5.00
CA LEU A 33 5.24 -2.03 4.66
C LEU A 33 4.73 -3.33 4.04
N LEU A 34 5.61 -4.07 3.38
CA LEU A 34 5.29 -5.35 2.74
C LEU A 34 5.74 -6.55 3.58
N GLU A 35 6.24 -6.38 4.81
CA GLU A 35 6.62 -7.52 5.65
C GLU A 35 5.39 -8.33 6.08
N GLY A 36 5.55 -9.66 6.08
CA GLY A 36 4.51 -10.62 6.43
C GLY A 36 4.39 -11.78 5.43
N ASP A 37 4.16 -12.98 5.96
CA ASP A 37 3.90 -14.19 5.16
C ASP A 37 2.42 -14.30 4.75
N GLU A 38 1.53 -13.59 5.44
CA GLU A 38 0.08 -13.61 5.23
C GLU A 38 -0.43 -12.23 4.76
N THR A 39 -1.70 -12.16 4.35
CA THR A 39 -2.32 -10.87 3.97
C THR A 39 -2.45 -9.98 5.21
N THR A 40 -1.79 -8.83 5.21
CA THR A 40 -1.79 -7.85 6.30
C THR A 40 -2.42 -6.52 5.85
N VAL A 41 -3.11 -5.86 6.77
CA VAL A 41 -3.69 -4.52 6.56
C VAL A 41 -3.10 -3.62 7.64
N ARG A 42 -2.45 -2.53 7.24
CA ARG A 42 -1.89 -1.50 8.13
C ARG A 42 -2.59 -0.18 7.84
N ILE A 43 -3.16 0.46 8.86
CA ILE A 43 -3.95 1.68 8.72
C ILE A 43 -3.36 2.81 9.56
N GLY A 44 -3.20 3.97 8.93
CA GLY A 44 -2.71 5.20 9.56
C GLY A 44 -1.39 4.99 10.28
N SER A 45 -1.40 5.16 11.60
CA SER A 45 -0.23 5.01 12.47
C SER A 45 0.39 3.62 12.45
N GLU A 46 -0.35 2.56 12.11
CA GLU A 46 0.18 1.19 11.99
C GLU A 46 1.18 1.04 10.83
N THR A 47 1.13 1.94 9.85
CA THR A 47 2.05 1.94 8.71
C THR A 47 3.46 2.38 9.10
N GLY A 48 3.66 3.01 10.27
CA GLY A 48 4.96 3.53 10.70
C GLY A 48 5.47 4.72 9.86
N THR A 49 4.67 5.22 8.91
CA THR A 49 5.07 6.27 7.97
C THR A 49 4.83 7.70 8.48
N GLY A 50 4.05 7.83 9.56
CA GLY A 50 3.61 9.13 10.09
C GLY A 50 2.45 9.76 9.32
N GLU A 51 1.85 9.05 8.34
CA GLU A 51 0.63 9.49 7.66
C GLU A 51 -0.60 8.76 8.22
N ASP A 52 -1.41 9.47 9.00
CA ASP A 52 -2.66 8.93 9.57
C ASP A 52 -3.75 8.63 8.52
N ASP A 53 -3.65 9.24 7.34
CA ASP A 53 -4.61 9.07 6.23
C ASP A 53 -4.19 7.98 5.23
N LEU A 54 -3.11 7.24 5.49
CA LEU A 54 -2.60 6.18 4.61
C LEU A 54 -3.03 4.79 5.11
N ALA A 55 -3.54 3.95 4.22
CA ALA A 55 -3.76 2.54 4.46
C ALA A 55 -3.01 1.69 3.42
N VAL A 56 -2.41 0.61 3.90
CA VAL A 56 -1.62 -0.33 3.11
C VAL A 56 -2.16 -1.74 3.31
N VAL A 57 -2.49 -2.41 2.22
CA VAL A 57 -2.84 -3.84 2.22
C VAL A 57 -1.70 -4.57 1.55
N ALA A 58 -1.00 -5.44 2.26
CA ALA A 58 0.09 -6.26 1.73
C ALA A 58 -0.34 -7.73 1.71
N ALA A 59 0.07 -8.46 0.68
CA ALA A 59 -0.12 -9.89 0.56
C ALA A 59 1.13 -10.54 -0.04
N SER A 60 1.54 -11.66 0.53
CA SER A 60 2.53 -12.53 -0.08
C SER A 60 1.82 -13.47 -1.07
N PHE A 61 2.42 -13.68 -2.24
CA PHE A 61 1.94 -14.69 -3.19
C PHE A 61 3.07 -15.66 -3.51
N ARG A 62 2.70 -16.92 -3.68
CA ARG A 62 3.60 -17.98 -4.12
C ARG A 62 2.91 -18.72 -5.24
N ASP A 63 3.40 -18.54 -6.45
CA ASP A 63 3.08 -19.44 -7.55
C ASP A 63 4.23 -20.43 -7.76
N GLY A 64 3.99 -21.51 -8.51
CA GLY A 64 5.00 -22.53 -8.76
C GLY A 64 6.26 -22.05 -9.50
N ALA A 65 6.25 -20.81 -10.02
CA ALA A 65 7.35 -20.14 -10.70
C ALA A 65 8.04 -19.04 -9.85
N GLY A 66 7.50 -18.65 -8.69
CA GLY A 66 8.15 -17.70 -7.79
C GLY A 66 7.33 -17.28 -6.57
N SER A 67 8.02 -16.70 -5.58
CA SER A 67 7.39 -16.00 -4.45
C SER A 67 7.61 -14.50 -4.58
N GLY A 68 6.56 -13.71 -4.41
CA GLY A 68 6.61 -12.26 -4.45
C GLY A 68 5.67 -11.64 -3.43
N ARG A 69 5.73 -10.32 -3.32
CA ARG A 69 4.86 -9.54 -2.43
C ARG A 69 4.15 -8.47 -3.26
N MET A 70 2.86 -8.33 -3.02
CA MET A 70 2.03 -7.28 -3.63
C MET A 70 1.42 -6.42 -2.54
N GLY A 71 1.34 -5.11 -2.80
CA GLY A 71 0.78 -4.15 -1.88
C GLY A 71 -0.11 -3.14 -2.58
N VAL A 72 -1.25 -2.82 -1.98
CA VAL A 72 -2.15 -1.76 -2.40
C VAL A 72 -2.08 -0.63 -1.37
N LEU A 73 -1.70 0.55 -1.84
CA LEU A 73 -1.71 1.78 -1.04
C LEU A 73 -2.93 2.62 -1.42
N GLY A 74 -3.60 3.17 -0.41
CA GLY A 74 -4.80 3.98 -0.61
C GLY A 74 -5.20 4.75 0.65
N PRO A 75 -6.27 5.56 0.59
CA PRO A 75 -6.79 6.25 1.76
C PRO A 75 -7.41 5.30 2.79
N VAL A 76 -7.47 5.71 4.06
CA VAL A 76 -8.07 4.92 5.17
C VAL A 76 -9.53 4.52 4.92
N ARG A 77 -10.26 5.27 4.12
CA ARG A 77 -11.66 4.95 3.75
C ARG A 77 -11.78 4.14 2.45
N MET A 78 -10.74 3.42 2.04
CA MET A 78 -10.82 2.54 0.86
C MET A 78 -11.78 1.37 1.07
N ASP A 79 -12.34 0.84 -0.02
CA ASP A 79 -13.16 -0.37 0.02
C ASP A 79 -12.25 -1.62 0.14
N TYR A 80 -11.88 -1.96 1.38
CA TYR A 80 -11.01 -3.09 1.69
C TYR A 80 -11.51 -4.43 1.12
N ARG A 81 -12.83 -4.64 1.07
CA ARG A 81 -13.41 -5.87 0.53
C ARG A 81 -13.15 -6.03 -0.96
N ARG A 82 -13.13 -4.90 -1.68
CA ARG A 82 -12.77 -4.88 -3.10
C ARG A 82 -11.28 -5.05 -3.28
N THR A 83 -10.47 -4.36 -2.49
CA THR A 83 -9.01 -4.43 -2.55
C THR A 83 -8.52 -5.85 -2.34
N ILE A 84 -8.95 -6.52 -1.25
CA ILE A 84 -8.55 -7.89 -0.91
C ILE A 84 -8.98 -8.91 -1.97
N ARG A 85 -10.06 -8.65 -2.74
CA ARG A 85 -10.48 -9.55 -3.83
C ARG A 85 -9.61 -9.48 -5.09
N VAL A 86 -8.84 -8.40 -5.27
CA VAL A 86 -8.04 -8.17 -6.47
C VAL A 86 -6.60 -8.65 -6.29
N ILE A 87 -6.16 -8.83 -5.05
CA ILE A 87 -4.85 -9.36 -4.67
C ILE A 87 -4.91 -10.88 -4.51
#